data_AF-K0JVG7-F1
#
_entry.id   AF-K0JVG7-F1
#
_cell.length_a   1.000
_cell.length_b   1.000
_cell.length_c   1.000
_cell.angle_alpha   90.00
_cell.angle_beta   90.00
_cell.angle_gamma   90.00
#
_symmetry.space_group_name_H-M   'P 1'
#
loop_
_entity.id
_entity.type
_entity.pdbx_description
1 polymer ?
#
loop_
_entity_poly.entity_id
_entity_poly.type
_entity_poly.pdbx_seq_one_letter_code
_entity_poly.pdbx_strand_id
1 'polypeptide(L)'
;MSGVDVMNEPESATDGGSGSGSGDKLIKVENLSVDFPTDDGVVHAVRDVSFSLGAGEVLGIVGESGSGKSVSSMAIMGLLPKTAQVGGSIRFKGRELVGLSYKQMQPVRGNGISMIFQDPMTSLNPVYTVGWQLAEAYLAHHDVSKKAAFAKAIESLELVGIPQPDRRAAQYPHEFSGGMRQRAMIAMAIINDPDVIIADEPTTALDVTVQAQILDTLLRIRDETRAGIMIITHDLGVVAGMVDRVQVMYGGTVVEQGGVDEVFEAQRMPYTVGLLGSIPNPQLLGKRLTPIKGAPPSLMNLPKGCSFSPRCPLVIDECRESEPLLLETDRHGHFARCHRSAHLATIEHPQRLFATEEIGVVENPASLTMANPDIPVAEDLGVVEARLHEGENPSS
;
A
#
# COMPACT_ATOMS: atom_id res chain seq x y z
N MET A 1 -35.34 -52.32 -55.34
CA MET A 1 -36.23 -51.19 -55.66
C MET A 1 -36.90 -50.81 -54.36
N SER A 2 -36.72 -49.67 -53.71
CA SER A 2 -36.15 -48.35 -54.03
C SER A 2 -36.22 -47.52 -52.74
N GLY A 3 -35.30 -46.56 -52.52
CA GLY A 3 -35.46 -45.48 -51.52
C GLY A 3 -34.60 -45.66 -50.27
N VAL A 4 -33.35 -45.17 -50.21
CA VAL A 4 -32.87 -43.79 -49.94
C VAL A 4 -32.59 -43.56 -48.45
N ASP A 5 -31.32 -43.27 -48.19
CA ASP A 5 -30.71 -42.82 -46.94
C ASP A 5 -31.29 -41.50 -46.43
N VAL A 6 -31.44 -41.39 -45.11
CA VAL A 6 -31.34 -40.11 -44.39
C VAL A 6 -30.50 -40.34 -43.14
N MET A 7 -29.35 -39.67 -43.12
CA MET A 7 -28.42 -39.56 -42.02
C MET A 7 -29.07 -38.86 -40.82
N ASN A 8 -28.81 -39.36 -39.61
CA ASN A 8 -29.09 -38.65 -38.38
C ASN A 8 -27.75 -38.34 -37.71
N GLU A 9 -27.31 -37.09 -37.81
CA GLU A 9 -26.24 -36.49 -37.00
C GLU A 9 -26.77 -36.26 -35.58
N PRO A 10 -25.99 -36.53 -34.51
CA PRO A 10 -26.29 -35.99 -33.21
C PRO A 10 -25.72 -34.57 -33.08
N GLU A 11 -26.59 -33.72 -32.53
CA GLU A 11 -26.49 -32.30 -32.21
C GLU A 11 -25.10 -31.79 -31.79
N SER A 12 -24.69 -30.72 -32.48
CA SER A 12 -23.59 -29.84 -32.12
C SER A 12 -23.85 -29.12 -30.80
N ALA A 13 -23.21 -29.56 -29.73
CA ALA A 13 -22.99 -28.74 -28.55
C ALA A 13 -21.99 -27.62 -28.92
N THR A 14 -22.49 -26.40 -28.96
CA THR A 14 -21.69 -25.19 -29.14
C THR A 14 -20.70 -25.04 -27.98
N ASP A 15 -19.43 -25.31 -28.27
CA ASP A 15 -18.29 -25.05 -27.41
C ASP A 15 -18.08 -23.53 -27.31
N GLY A 16 -18.67 -22.94 -26.28
CA GLY A 16 -18.48 -21.54 -25.90
C GLY A 16 -17.16 -21.40 -25.17
N GLY A 17 -16.08 -21.20 -25.92
CA GLY A 17 -14.76 -20.92 -25.40
C GLY A 17 -14.74 -19.68 -24.48
N SER A 18 -14.50 -19.90 -23.19
CA SER A 18 -14.07 -18.86 -22.24
C SER A 18 -12.60 -19.09 -21.89
N GLY A 19 -11.72 -18.72 -22.81
CA GLY A 19 -10.30 -18.61 -22.54
C GLY A 19 -9.91 -17.15 -22.35
N SER A 20 -9.61 -16.74 -21.11
CA SER A 20 -8.56 -15.77 -20.83
C SER A 20 -8.15 -15.78 -19.35
N GLY A 21 -6.97 -16.38 -19.07
CA GLY A 21 -6.13 -15.94 -17.96
C GLY A 21 -6.09 -16.77 -16.67
N SER A 22 -6.02 -18.10 -16.74
CA SER A 22 -5.29 -18.86 -15.70
C SER A 22 -3.77 -18.66 -15.88
N GLY A 23 -3.32 -17.40 -15.86
CA GLY A 23 -1.91 -17.12 -15.61
C GLY A 23 -1.65 -17.46 -14.14
N ASP A 24 -0.62 -18.26 -13.86
CA ASP A 24 -0.27 -18.73 -12.51
C ASP A 24 -0.31 -17.57 -11.50
N LYS A 25 -1.40 -17.50 -10.73
CA LYS A 25 -1.53 -16.55 -9.63
C LYS A 25 -0.64 -17.05 -8.51
N LEU A 26 0.38 -16.26 -8.19
CA LEU A 26 1.28 -16.52 -7.07
C LEU A 26 0.52 -16.44 -5.75
N ILE A 27 -0.29 -15.39 -5.57
CA ILE A 27 -1.17 -15.23 -4.41
C ILE A 27 -2.61 -15.18 -4.86
N LYS A 28 -3.48 -15.89 -4.15
CA LYS A 28 -4.93 -15.79 -4.25
C LYS A 28 -5.52 -15.63 -2.86
N VAL A 29 -6.19 -14.52 -2.62
CA VAL A 29 -6.91 -14.21 -1.38
C VAL A 29 -8.40 -14.20 -1.70
N GLU A 30 -9.18 -14.97 -0.95
CA GLU A 30 -10.63 -15.10 -1.15
C GLU A 30 -11.36 -14.94 0.18
N ASN A 31 -12.26 -13.94 0.22
CA ASN A 31 -13.12 -13.62 1.35
C ASN A 31 -12.34 -13.54 2.68
N LEU A 32 -11.17 -12.90 2.65
CA LEU A 32 -10.35 -12.71 3.84
C LEU A 32 -11.10 -11.82 4.82
N SER A 33 -11.26 -12.32 6.03
CA SER A 33 -11.80 -11.58 7.16
C SER A 33 -10.87 -11.74 8.35
N VAL A 34 -10.58 -10.64 9.04
CA VAL A 34 -9.69 -10.62 10.21
C VAL A 34 -10.34 -9.83 11.33
N ASP A 35 -10.62 -10.53 12.43
CA ASP A 35 -11.24 -9.99 13.62
C ASP A 35 -10.27 -10.01 14.80
N PHE A 36 -10.23 -8.92 15.57
CA PHE A 36 -9.50 -8.85 16.83
C PHE A 36 -10.47 -8.73 17.99
N PRO A 37 -10.64 -9.78 18.81
CA PRO A 37 -11.37 -9.67 20.07
C PRO A 37 -10.57 -8.78 21.04
N THR A 38 -11.20 -7.71 21.53
CA THR A 38 -10.69 -6.84 22.59
C THR A 38 -11.69 -6.78 23.75
N ASP A 39 -11.29 -6.21 24.87
CA ASP A 39 -12.17 -6.06 26.04
C ASP A 39 -13.38 -5.15 25.76
N ASP A 40 -13.22 -4.19 24.84
CA ASP A 40 -14.24 -3.21 24.45
C ASP A 40 -15.17 -3.71 23.32
N GLY A 41 -14.85 -4.84 22.68
CA GLY A 41 -15.62 -5.39 21.57
C GLY A 41 -14.75 -6.10 20.54
N VAL A 42 -15.34 -6.45 19.39
CA VAL A 42 -14.60 -7.06 18.29
C VAL A 42 -14.26 -5.99 17.26
N VAL A 43 -12.98 -5.87 16.92
CA VAL A 43 -12.51 -4.99 15.84
C VAL A 43 -12.48 -5.79 14.54
N HIS A 44 -13.36 -5.43 13.60
CA HIS A 44 -13.45 -6.04 12.27
C HIS A 44 -12.45 -5.38 11.31
N ALA A 45 -11.18 -5.74 11.42
CA ALA A 45 -10.09 -5.04 10.75
C ALA A 45 -10.06 -5.27 9.22
N VAL A 46 -10.44 -6.46 8.78
CA VAL A 46 -10.58 -6.82 7.37
C VAL A 46 -11.89 -7.58 7.20
N ARG A 47 -12.68 -7.23 6.18
CA ARG A 47 -14.03 -7.75 5.94
C ARG A 47 -14.18 -8.15 4.47
N ASP A 48 -14.25 -9.45 4.22
CA ASP A 48 -14.50 -10.06 2.91
C ASP A 48 -13.64 -9.51 1.76
N VAL A 49 -12.33 -9.39 2.01
CA VAL A 49 -11.37 -8.89 1.02
C VAL A 49 -10.92 -10.03 0.11
N SER A 50 -11.00 -9.79 -1.21
CA SER A 50 -10.55 -10.74 -2.22
C SER A 50 -9.65 -10.05 -3.24
N PHE A 51 -8.54 -10.70 -3.60
CA PHE A 51 -7.65 -10.27 -4.67
C PHE A 51 -6.73 -11.41 -5.11
N SER A 52 -6.00 -11.18 -6.20
CA SER A 52 -4.92 -12.08 -6.62
C SER A 52 -3.71 -11.27 -7.09
N LEU A 53 -2.56 -11.92 -7.10
CA LEU A 53 -1.29 -11.38 -7.59
C LEU A 53 -0.61 -12.45 -8.45
N GLY A 54 -0.29 -12.11 -9.69
CA GLY A 54 0.48 -12.94 -10.62
C GLY A 54 1.98 -12.70 -10.55
N ALA A 55 2.75 -13.55 -11.22
CA ALA A 55 4.19 -13.36 -11.39
C ALA A 55 4.48 -12.15 -12.29
N GLY A 56 5.41 -11.29 -11.86
CA GLY A 56 5.76 -10.03 -12.52
C GLY A 56 4.69 -8.94 -12.45
N GLU A 57 3.58 -9.19 -11.74
CA GLU A 57 2.52 -8.21 -11.53
C GLU A 57 2.84 -7.34 -10.31
N VAL A 58 2.51 -6.06 -10.38
CA VAL A 58 2.59 -5.12 -9.26
C VAL A 58 1.17 -4.69 -8.87
N LEU A 59 0.75 -5.04 -7.65
CA LEU A 59 -0.52 -4.65 -7.05
C LEU A 59 -0.31 -3.57 -5.99
N GLY A 60 -0.91 -2.41 -6.17
CA GLY A 60 -1.01 -1.37 -5.15
C GLY A 60 -2.23 -1.58 -4.25
N ILE A 61 -2.05 -1.68 -2.93
CA ILE A 61 -3.12 -1.64 -1.95
C ILE A 61 -3.04 -0.30 -1.22
N VAL A 62 -4.08 0.51 -1.36
CA VAL A 62 -4.06 1.91 -0.92
C VAL A 62 -5.24 2.31 -0.07
N GLY A 63 -5.09 3.35 0.73
CA GLY A 63 -6.16 3.92 1.56
C GLY A 63 -5.64 4.57 2.85
N GLU A 64 -6.52 5.27 3.57
CA GLU A 64 -6.22 5.90 4.86
C GLU A 64 -5.68 4.89 5.90
N SER A 65 -5.00 5.40 6.93
CA SER A 65 -4.55 4.57 8.05
C SER A 65 -5.73 3.85 8.71
N GLY A 66 -5.51 2.60 9.13
CA GLY A 66 -6.56 1.77 9.72
C GLY A 66 -7.56 1.17 8.72
N SER A 67 -7.35 1.27 7.40
CA SER A 67 -8.27 0.67 6.42
C SER A 67 -8.16 -0.86 6.25
N GLY A 68 -7.20 -1.53 6.93
CA GLY A 68 -7.02 -2.98 6.89
C GLY A 68 -5.87 -3.48 5.99
N LYS A 69 -5.08 -2.58 5.38
CA LYS A 69 -4.00 -2.93 4.42
C LYS A 69 -2.89 -3.78 5.06
N SER A 70 -2.25 -3.26 6.11
CA SER A 70 -1.18 -3.96 6.84
C SER A 70 -1.67 -5.22 7.55
N VAL A 71 -2.94 -5.24 7.97
CA VAL A 71 -3.56 -6.46 8.52
C VAL A 71 -3.68 -7.54 7.44
N SER A 72 -4.00 -7.15 6.20
CA SER A 72 -4.09 -8.08 5.07
C SER A 72 -2.72 -8.66 4.69
N SER A 73 -1.65 -7.86 4.66
CA SER A 73 -0.28 -8.39 4.46
C SER A 73 0.18 -9.30 5.59
N MET A 74 -0.05 -8.90 6.85
CA MET A 74 0.30 -9.72 8.00
C MET A 74 -0.47 -11.04 8.03
N ALA A 75 -1.72 -11.07 7.56
CA ALA A 75 -2.50 -12.29 7.39
C ALA A 75 -1.84 -13.24 6.39
N ILE A 76 -1.40 -12.74 5.23
CA ILE A 76 -0.67 -13.53 4.23
C ILE A 76 0.60 -14.13 4.82
N MET A 77 1.35 -13.33 5.57
CA MET A 77 2.58 -13.77 6.21
C MET A 77 2.35 -14.67 7.44
N GLY A 78 1.11 -14.78 7.95
CA GLY A 78 0.80 -15.48 9.21
C GLY A 78 1.49 -14.85 10.42
N LEU A 79 1.65 -13.53 10.42
CA LEU A 79 2.31 -12.74 11.47
C LEU A 79 1.33 -12.03 12.41
N LEU A 80 0.03 -12.24 12.22
CA LEU A 80 -0.98 -11.73 13.13
C LEU A 80 -0.82 -12.32 14.55
N PRO A 81 -1.19 -11.55 15.60
CA PRO A 81 -1.17 -12.06 16.97
C PRO A 81 -2.12 -13.25 17.11
N LYS A 82 -1.82 -14.15 18.07
CA LYS A 82 -2.60 -15.38 18.30
C LYS A 82 -4.08 -15.13 18.67
N THR A 83 -4.40 -13.93 19.13
CA THR A 83 -5.77 -13.51 19.46
C THR A 83 -6.59 -13.18 18.22
N ALA A 84 -5.95 -12.89 17.09
CA ALA A 84 -6.64 -12.59 15.85
C ALA A 84 -7.35 -13.84 15.31
N GLN A 85 -8.58 -13.65 14.84
CA GLN A 85 -9.35 -14.68 14.16
C GLN A 85 -9.30 -14.39 12.66
N VAL A 86 -8.81 -15.35 11.88
CA VAL A 86 -8.66 -15.23 10.43
C VAL A 86 -9.65 -16.17 9.76
N GLY A 87 -10.54 -15.62 8.94
CA GLY A 87 -11.46 -16.34 8.06
C GLY A 87 -11.08 -16.17 6.59
N GLY A 88 -11.72 -16.95 5.72
CA GLY A 88 -11.43 -16.96 4.28
C GLY A 88 -10.29 -17.90 3.90
N SER A 89 -9.68 -17.66 2.74
CA SER A 89 -8.61 -18.47 2.18
C SER A 89 -7.47 -17.59 1.66
N ILE A 90 -6.22 -18.00 1.93
CA ILE A 90 -5.02 -17.38 1.39
C ILE A 90 -4.15 -18.48 0.79
N ARG A 91 -4.01 -18.48 -0.53
CA ARG A 91 -3.24 -19.48 -1.26
C ARG A 91 -1.99 -18.88 -1.88
N PHE A 92 -0.85 -19.51 -1.66
CA PHE A 92 0.41 -19.23 -2.34
C PHE A 92 0.77 -20.40 -3.26
N LYS A 93 0.88 -20.15 -4.58
CA LYS A 93 1.11 -21.18 -5.60
C LYS A 93 0.18 -22.40 -5.43
N GLY A 94 -1.10 -22.13 -5.16
CA GLY A 94 -2.14 -23.14 -4.91
C GLY A 94 -2.14 -23.78 -3.51
N ARG A 95 -1.12 -23.55 -2.68
CA ARG A 95 -1.05 -24.06 -1.31
C ARG A 95 -1.76 -23.12 -0.33
N GLU A 96 -2.72 -23.65 0.42
CA GLU A 96 -3.39 -22.92 1.51
C GLU A 96 -2.40 -22.56 2.64
N LEU A 97 -2.46 -21.31 3.09
CA LEU A 97 -1.62 -20.76 4.14
C LEU A 97 -2.36 -20.59 5.47
N VAL A 98 -3.68 -20.33 5.43
CA VAL A 98 -4.48 -20.18 6.65
C VAL A 98 -4.48 -21.49 7.44
N GLY A 99 -4.19 -21.39 8.74
CA GLY A 99 -4.12 -22.55 9.64
C GLY A 99 -2.80 -23.33 9.60
N LEU A 100 -1.82 -22.94 8.78
CA LEU A 100 -0.49 -23.55 8.83
C LEU A 100 0.21 -23.24 10.16
N SER A 101 0.90 -24.24 10.71
CA SER A 101 1.79 -24.04 11.87
C SER A 101 3.01 -23.20 11.50
N TYR A 102 3.66 -22.61 12.51
CA TYR A 102 4.89 -21.83 12.33
C TYR A 102 5.96 -22.58 11.52
N LYS A 103 6.17 -23.87 11.81
CA LYS A 103 7.15 -24.72 11.12
C LYS A 103 6.79 -24.94 9.64
N GLN A 104 5.49 -25.00 9.32
CA GLN A 104 5.01 -25.15 7.95
C GLN A 104 5.06 -23.85 7.15
N MET A 105 4.98 -22.70 7.83
CA MET A 105 5.15 -21.36 7.25
C MET A 105 6.61 -20.97 7.03
N GLN A 106 7.55 -21.50 7.83
CA GLN A 106 8.97 -21.18 7.73
C GLN A 106 9.56 -21.30 6.31
N PRO A 107 9.31 -22.37 5.52
CA PRO A 107 9.81 -22.44 4.14
C PRO A 107 9.06 -21.54 3.15
N VAL A 108 7.86 -21.06 3.50
CA VAL A 108 7.11 -20.10 2.67
C VAL A 108 7.69 -18.70 2.86
N ARG A 109 7.99 -18.32 4.11
CA ARG A 109 8.64 -17.05 4.43
C ARG A 109 10.09 -17.06 3.95
N GLY A 110 10.57 -15.93 3.45
CA GLY A 110 11.93 -15.79 2.95
C GLY A 110 12.08 -16.29 1.52
N ASN A 111 11.86 -17.59 1.26
CA ASN A 111 12.09 -18.19 -0.06
C ASN A 111 10.91 -18.04 -1.02
N GLY A 112 9.68 -18.06 -0.52
CA GLY A 112 8.48 -17.91 -1.35
C GLY A 112 7.95 -16.47 -1.30
N ILE A 113 7.71 -15.98 -0.10
CA ILE A 113 7.17 -14.66 0.18
C ILE A 113 8.10 -13.93 1.15
N SER A 114 8.52 -12.73 0.78
CA SER A 114 9.26 -11.83 1.65
C SER A 114 8.43 -10.59 1.99
N MET A 115 8.86 -9.89 3.05
CA MET A 115 8.21 -8.67 3.52
C MET A 115 9.25 -7.60 3.80
N ILE A 116 9.00 -6.39 3.30
CA ILE A 116 9.69 -5.16 3.62
C ILE A 116 8.78 -4.42 4.60
N PHE A 117 9.23 -4.24 5.84
CA PHE A 117 8.45 -3.61 6.90
C PHE A 117 8.51 -2.07 6.83
N GLN A 118 7.55 -1.42 7.49
CA GLN A 118 7.35 0.04 7.48
C GLN A 118 8.53 0.85 8.07
N ASP A 119 9.29 0.29 9.02
CA ASP A 119 10.41 1.00 9.67
C ASP A 119 11.72 0.18 9.63
N PRO A 120 12.74 0.62 8.86
CA PRO A 120 14.03 -0.05 8.83
C PRO A 120 14.80 0.03 10.15
N MET A 121 14.53 1.02 11.02
CA MET A 121 15.21 1.17 12.32
C MET A 121 14.83 0.09 13.32
N THR A 122 13.58 -0.37 13.27
CA THR A 122 13.13 -1.49 14.12
C THR A 122 13.49 -2.84 13.51
N SER A 123 13.77 -2.88 12.21
CA SER A 123 14.05 -4.12 11.47
C SER A 123 15.52 -4.53 11.51
N LEU A 124 16.46 -3.57 11.51
CA LEU A 124 17.89 -3.86 11.61
C LEU A 124 18.38 -3.87 13.05
N ASN A 125 19.07 -4.94 13.45
CA ASN A 125 19.68 -5.03 14.76
C ASN A 125 20.93 -4.12 14.83
N PRO A 126 20.98 -3.14 15.75
CA PRO A 126 22.05 -2.13 15.78
C PRO A 126 23.42 -2.67 16.21
N VAL A 127 23.49 -3.87 16.80
CA VAL A 127 24.75 -4.45 17.31
C VAL A 127 25.43 -5.41 16.33
N TYR A 128 24.82 -5.66 15.17
CA TYR A 128 25.42 -6.48 14.12
C TYR A 128 25.66 -5.66 12.86
N THR A 129 26.69 -6.01 12.08
CA THR A 129 26.94 -5.36 10.80
C THR A 129 25.84 -5.71 9.79
N VAL A 130 25.61 -4.82 8.82
CA VAL A 130 24.59 -4.98 7.79
C VAL A 130 24.83 -6.27 7.00
N GLY A 131 26.06 -6.50 6.52
CA GLY A 131 26.39 -7.69 5.76
C GLY A 131 26.23 -9.00 6.53
N TRP A 132 26.46 -8.98 7.85
CA TRP A 132 26.22 -10.16 8.69
C TRP A 132 24.72 -10.49 8.76
N GLN A 133 23.86 -9.49 8.95
CA GLN A 133 22.41 -9.69 9.06
C GLN A 133 21.82 -10.21 7.74
N LEU A 134 22.27 -9.69 6.59
CA LEU A 134 21.89 -10.22 5.28
C LEU A 134 22.37 -11.68 5.12
N ALA A 135 23.64 -11.96 5.44
CA ALA A 135 24.19 -13.31 5.33
C ALA A 135 23.47 -14.31 6.25
N GLU A 136 23.04 -13.88 7.44
CA GLU A 136 22.26 -14.70 8.37
C GLU A 136 20.89 -15.08 7.79
N ALA A 137 20.18 -14.12 7.20
CA ALA A 137 18.92 -14.36 6.50
C ALA A 137 19.06 -15.39 5.36
N TYR A 138 20.20 -15.40 4.65
CA TYR A 138 20.49 -16.40 3.61
C TYR A 138 20.83 -17.78 4.22
N LEU A 139 21.67 -17.81 5.25
CA LEU A 139 22.04 -19.06 5.95
C LEU A 139 20.86 -19.75 6.63
N ALA A 140 19.85 -18.99 7.05
CA ALA A 140 18.64 -19.55 7.65
C ALA A 140 17.82 -20.41 6.67
N HIS A 141 18.03 -20.22 5.36
CA HIS A 141 17.24 -20.86 4.31
C HIS A 141 18.05 -21.72 3.34
N HIS A 142 19.39 -21.59 3.34
CA HIS A 142 20.29 -22.26 2.41
C HIS A 142 21.44 -22.97 3.13
N ASP A 143 21.75 -24.20 2.71
CA ASP A 143 22.90 -24.95 3.22
C ASP A 143 24.19 -24.54 2.48
N VAL A 144 24.77 -23.41 2.91
CA VAL A 144 25.97 -22.82 2.30
C VAL A 144 27.01 -22.42 3.35
N SER A 145 28.26 -22.25 2.91
CA SER A 145 29.30 -21.72 3.80
C SER A 145 29.03 -20.25 4.18
N LYS A 146 29.47 -19.83 5.36
CA LYS A 146 29.42 -18.42 5.80
C LYS A 146 30.05 -17.45 4.79
N LYS A 147 31.14 -17.89 4.14
CA LYS A 147 31.82 -17.09 3.11
C LYS A 147 30.94 -16.86 1.88
N ALA A 148 30.22 -17.90 1.43
CA ALA A 148 29.29 -17.80 0.31
C ALA A 148 28.08 -16.92 0.67
N ALA A 149 27.52 -17.06 1.86
CA ALA A 149 26.42 -16.21 2.33
C ALA A 149 26.82 -14.73 2.43
N PHE A 150 28.03 -14.44 2.92
CA PHE A 150 28.53 -13.06 2.97
C PHE A 150 28.79 -12.48 1.57
N ALA A 151 29.22 -13.31 0.61
CA ALA A 151 29.34 -12.88 -0.78
C ALA A 151 27.97 -12.54 -1.40
N LYS A 152 26.94 -13.37 -1.17
CA LYS A 152 25.55 -13.08 -1.58
C LYS A 152 25.03 -11.81 -0.90
N ALA A 153 25.37 -11.56 0.36
CA ALA A 153 25.01 -10.31 1.03
C ALA A 153 25.59 -9.07 0.33
N ILE A 154 26.85 -9.13 -0.12
CA ILE A 154 27.48 -8.03 -0.90
C ILE A 154 26.77 -7.86 -2.25
N GLU A 155 26.49 -8.94 -2.96
CA GLU A 155 25.74 -8.94 -4.22
C GLU A 155 24.35 -8.31 -4.06
N SER A 156 23.62 -8.68 -3.00
CA SER A 156 22.30 -8.09 -2.72
C SER A 156 22.38 -6.61 -2.38
N LEU A 157 23.43 -6.15 -1.69
CA LEU A 157 23.67 -4.72 -1.45
C LEU A 157 23.97 -3.97 -2.76
N GLU A 158 24.71 -4.59 -3.68
CA GLU A 158 24.98 -4.04 -5.01
C GLU A 158 23.69 -3.91 -5.83
N LEU A 159 22.85 -4.95 -5.84
CA LEU A 159 21.57 -4.98 -6.57
C LEU A 159 20.64 -3.84 -6.14
N VAL A 160 20.57 -3.55 -4.85
CA VAL A 160 19.76 -2.42 -4.33
C VAL A 160 20.47 -1.06 -4.45
N GLY A 161 21.64 -0.99 -5.08
CA GLY A 161 22.35 0.25 -5.36
C GLY A 161 23.13 0.86 -4.20
N ILE A 162 23.59 0.06 -3.23
CA ILE A 162 24.51 0.54 -2.18
C ILE A 162 25.92 0.71 -2.78
N PRO A 163 26.51 1.92 -2.71
CA PRO A 163 27.85 2.16 -3.26
C PRO A 163 28.93 1.50 -2.40
N GLN A 164 29.95 0.91 -3.03
CA GLN A 164 31.03 0.18 -2.34
C GLN A 164 30.47 -0.91 -1.39
N PRO A 165 29.65 -1.84 -1.91
CA PRO A 165 28.89 -2.79 -1.08
C PRO A 165 29.80 -3.67 -0.22
N ASP A 166 30.98 -4.00 -0.73
CA ASP A 166 32.06 -4.71 -0.02
C ASP A 166 32.49 -4.01 1.27
N ARG A 167 32.70 -2.69 1.21
CA ARG A 167 33.04 -1.87 2.37
C ARG A 167 31.83 -1.64 3.28
N ARG A 168 30.66 -1.36 2.69
CA ARG A 168 29.42 -1.03 3.42
C ARG A 168 28.84 -2.24 4.17
N ALA A 169 29.06 -3.46 3.69
CA ALA A 169 28.66 -4.69 4.38
C ALA A 169 29.29 -4.83 5.77
N ALA A 170 30.48 -4.25 6.00
CA ALA A 170 31.16 -4.27 7.29
C ALA A 170 30.66 -3.19 8.28
N GLN A 171 29.80 -2.28 7.84
CA GLN A 171 29.27 -1.21 8.67
C GLN A 171 28.05 -1.65 9.47
N TYR A 172 27.80 -0.94 10.57
CA TYR A 172 26.60 -1.09 11.39
C TYR A 172 25.45 -0.22 10.86
N PRO A 173 24.19 -0.54 11.19
CA PRO A 173 23.04 0.24 10.75
C PRO A 173 23.13 1.73 11.08
N HIS A 174 23.68 2.09 12.24
CA HIS A 174 23.81 3.50 12.65
C HIS A 174 24.77 4.31 11.78
N GLU A 175 25.64 3.67 10.99
CA GLU A 175 26.55 4.31 10.04
C GLU A 175 25.92 4.54 8.64
N PHE A 176 24.72 3.98 8.39
CA PHE A 176 23.97 4.17 7.15
C PHE A 176 23.04 5.39 7.22
N SER A 177 22.83 6.07 6.09
CA SER A 177 21.75 7.05 5.95
C SER A 177 20.38 6.35 5.97
N GLY A 178 19.29 7.10 6.17
CA GLY A 178 17.93 6.54 6.14
C GLY A 178 17.64 5.74 4.86
N GLY A 179 17.94 6.32 3.69
CA GLY A 179 17.79 5.64 2.40
C GLY A 179 18.68 4.40 2.25
N MET A 180 19.91 4.43 2.78
CA MET A 180 20.78 3.24 2.77
C MET A 180 20.24 2.13 3.67
N ARG A 181 19.68 2.45 4.84
CA ARG A 181 19.03 1.47 5.72
C ARG A 181 17.82 0.84 5.03
N GLN A 182 17.02 1.64 4.34
CA GLN A 182 15.89 1.14 3.56
C GLN A 182 16.35 0.18 2.46
N ARG A 183 17.36 0.56 1.67
CA ARG A 183 17.97 -0.31 0.66
C ARG A 183 18.51 -1.61 1.27
N ALA A 184 19.18 -1.54 2.42
CA ALA A 184 19.67 -2.74 3.11
C ALA A 184 18.53 -3.68 3.56
N MET A 185 17.42 -3.13 4.04
CA MET A 185 16.22 -3.91 4.37
C MET A 185 15.60 -4.57 3.12
N ILE A 186 15.55 -3.85 2.00
CA ILE A 186 15.12 -4.43 0.71
C ILE A 186 16.06 -5.55 0.30
N ALA A 187 17.38 -5.35 0.40
CA ALA A 187 18.38 -6.38 0.09
C ALA A 187 18.18 -7.63 0.95
N MET A 188 17.91 -7.47 2.23
CA MET A 188 17.58 -8.58 3.14
C MET A 188 16.28 -9.30 2.75
N ALA A 189 15.26 -8.56 2.30
CA ALA A 189 13.99 -9.15 1.87
C ALA A 189 14.11 -9.95 0.56
N ILE A 190 15.03 -9.58 -0.33
CA ILE A 190 15.19 -10.22 -1.65
C ILE A 190 16.31 -11.24 -1.72
N ILE A 191 17.15 -11.36 -0.68
CA ILE A 191 18.38 -12.18 -0.72
C ILE A 191 18.14 -13.66 -1.03
N ASN A 192 16.95 -14.16 -0.70
CA ASN A 192 16.52 -15.55 -0.95
C ASN A 192 15.76 -15.72 -2.27
N ASP A 193 15.81 -14.70 -3.15
CA ASP A 193 15.18 -14.68 -4.48
C ASP A 193 13.66 -15.06 -4.43
N PRO A 194 12.84 -14.33 -3.64
CA PRO A 194 11.44 -14.68 -3.39
C PRO A 194 10.55 -14.51 -4.62
N ASP A 195 9.51 -15.35 -4.72
CA ASP A 195 8.50 -15.21 -5.77
C ASP A 195 7.57 -14.00 -5.55
N VAL A 196 7.36 -13.61 -4.28
CA VAL A 196 6.47 -12.51 -3.91
C VAL A 196 7.16 -11.58 -2.92
N ILE A 197 7.10 -10.28 -3.19
CA ILE A 197 7.59 -9.23 -2.32
C ILE A 197 6.40 -8.41 -1.82
N ILE A 198 6.18 -8.41 -0.51
CA ILE A 198 5.21 -7.53 0.14
C ILE A 198 5.94 -6.32 0.70
N ALA A 199 5.61 -5.13 0.24
CA ALA A 199 6.22 -3.89 0.69
C ALA A 199 5.19 -3.05 1.46
N ASP A 200 5.28 -3.03 2.80
CA ASP A 200 4.37 -2.29 3.66
C ASP A 200 4.94 -0.93 4.01
N GLU A 201 4.40 0.12 3.38
CA GLU A 201 4.86 1.50 3.49
C GLU A 201 6.39 1.66 3.29
N PRO A 202 6.95 1.15 2.16
CA PRO A 202 8.39 1.05 1.95
C PRO A 202 9.11 2.40 1.78
N THR A 203 8.37 3.50 1.78
CA THR A 203 8.85 4.85 1.52
C THR A 203 8.53 5.83 2.64
N THR A 204 7.88 5.36 3.71
CA THR A 204 7.54 6.20 4.87
C THR A 204 8.81 6.77 5.52
N ALA A 205 8.72 8.02 5.99
CA ALA A 205 9.81 8.77 6.63
C ALA A 205 11.06 9.04 5.74
N LEU A 206 10.95 8.90 4.42
CA LEU A 206 11.98 9.28 3.44
C LEU A 206 11.57 10.51 2.65
N ASP A 207 12.54 11.28 2.17
CA ASP A 207 12.29 12.40 1.25
C ASP A 207 11.83 11.90 -0.12
N VAL A 208 11.05 12.71 -0.83
CA VAL A 208 10.41 12.36 -2.12
C VAL A 208 11.41 11.83 -3.15
N THR A 209 12.65 12.33 -3.15
CA THR A 209 13.68 11.86 -4.10
C THR A 209 14.09 10.43 -3.76
N VAL A 210 14.36 10.14 -2.49
CA VAL A 210 14.70 8.79 -2.04
C VAL A 210 13.52 7.83 -2.22
N GLN A 211 12.28 8.27 -1.96
CA GLN A 211 11.09 7.44 -2.19
C GLN A 211 11.02 6.92 -3.63
N ALA A 212 11.16 7.81 -4.61
CA ALA A 212 11.15 7.45 -6.03
C ALA A 212 12.26 6.43 -6.35
N GLN A 213 13.48 6.67 -5.87
CA GLN A 213 14.59 5.75 -6.12
C GLN A 213 14.40 4.36 -5.47
N ILE A 214 13.73 4.28 -4.32
CA ILE A 214 13.41 3.00 -3.66
C ILE A 214 12.42 2.22 -4.50
N LEU A 215 11.39 2.88 -5.02
CA LEU A 215 10.37 2.24 -5.84
C LEU A 215 10.93 1.79 -7.20
N ASP A 216 11.76 2.61 -7.84
CA ASP A 216 12.50 2.22 -9.05
C ASP A 216 13.36 0.97 -8.81
N THR A 217 13.94 0.85 -7.61
CA THR A 217 14.72 -0.33 -7.22
C THR A 217 13.84 -1.57 -7.14
N LEU A 218 12.64 -1.46 -6.55
CA LEU A 218 11.66 -2.57 -6.50
C LEU A 218 11.19 -2.99 -7.89
N LEU A 219 10.92 -2.04 -8.78
CA LEU A 219 10.52 -2.33 -10.16
C LEU A 219 11.64 -3.02 -10.95
N ARG A 220 12.89 -2.59 -10.76
CA ARG A 220 14.04 -3.27 -11.36
C ARG A 220 14.17 -4.71 -10.85
N ILE A 221 14.02 -4.92 -9.54
CA ILE A 221 14.04 -6.27 -8.95
C ILE A 221 12.92 -7.12 -9.56
N ARG A 222 11.70 -6.58 -9.73
CA ARG A 222 10.61 -7.26 -10.43
C ARG A 222 11.03 -7.65 -11.84
N ASP A 223 11.60 -6.73 -12.62
CA ASP A 223 11.98 -6.98 -14.01
C ASP A 223 13.04 -8.10 -14.14
N GLU A 224 13.98 -8.15 -13.19
CA GLU A 224 15.06 -9.14 -13.17
C GLU A 224 14.61 -10.52 -12.66
N THR A 225 13.74 -10.56 -11.64
CA THR A 225 13.35 -11.81 -10.94
C THR A 225 11.99 -12.36 -11.36
N ARG A 226 11.16 -11.54 -12.03
CA ARG A 226 9.73 -11.77 -12.26
C ARG A 226 8.91 -12.00 -10.97
N ALA A 227 9.39 -11.51 -9.82
CA ALA A 227 8.62 -11.56 -8.58
C ALA A 227 7.30 -10.79 -8.71
N GLY A 228 6.23 -11.28 -8.08
CA GLY A 228 5.02 -10.48 -7.88
C GLY A 228 5.24 -9.48 -6.75
N ILE A 229 4.87 -8.21 -6.93
CA ILE A 229 5.04 -7.19 -5.89
C ILE A 229 3.67 -6.71 -5.40
N MET A 230 3.48 -6.70 -4.08
CA MET A 230 2.35 -6.07 -3.43
C MET A 230 2.84 -4.85 -2.65
N ILE A 231 2.52 -3.65 -3.13
CA ILE A 231 2.89 -2.39 -2.49
C ILE A 231 1.71 -1.90 -1.67
N ILE A 232 1.91 -1.73 -0.37
CA ILE A 232 0.93 -1.13 0.54
C ILE A 232 1.41 0.28 0.85
N THR A 233 0.53 1.26 0.64
CA THR A 233 0.83 2.66 0.98
C THR A 233 -0.45 3.41 1.27
N HIS A 234 -0.34 4.54 1.97
CA HIS A 234 -1.41 5.51 2.11
C HIS A 234 -1.32 6.63 1.05
N ASP A 235 -0.22 6.70 0.29
CA ASP A 235 0.00 7.72 -0.73
C ASP A 235 -0.32 7.18 -2.13
N LEU A 236 -1.42 7.68 -2.72
CA LEU A 236 -1.83 7.32 -4.08
C LEU A 236 -0.93 7.97 -5.15
N GLY A 237 -0.31 9.11 -4.86
CA GLY A 237 0.61 9.76 -5.81
C GLY A 237 1.84 8.91 -6.06
N VAL A 238 2.29 8.18 -5.04
CA VAL A 238 3.42 7.26 -5.13
C VAL A 238 3.12 6.03 -6.00
N VAL A 239 1.89 5.52 -6.01
CA VAL A 239 1.55 4.34 -6.84
C VAL A 239 1.22 4.70 -8.29
N ALA A 240 0.93 5.98 -8.58
CA ALA A 240 0.59 6.46 -9.91
C ALA A 240 1.76 6.20 -10.88
N GLY A 241 1.58 5.26 -11.81
CA GLY A 241 2.60 4.86 -12.79
C GLY A 241 3.59 3.78 -12.33
N MET A 242 3.42 3.21 -11.13
CA MET A 242 4.30 2.17 -10.60
C MET A 242 3.63 0.80 -10.44
N VAL A 243 2.30 0.75 -10.46
CA VAL A 243 1.53 -0.47 -10.24
C VAL A 243 0.70 -0.80 -11.48
N ASP A 244 0.50 -2.09 -11.77
CA ASP A 244 -0.35 -2.52 -12.88
C ASP A 244 -1.84 -2.39 -12.50
N ARG A 245 -2.14 -2.73 -11.23
CA ARG A 245 -3.49 -2.64 -10.66
C ARG A 245 -3.46 -2.00 -9.30
N VAL A 246 -4.57 -1.39 -8.93
CA VAL A 246 -4.77 -0.78 -7.62
C VAL A 246 -6.03 -1.31 -6.96
N GLN A 247 -5.95 -1.48 -5.64
CA GLN A 247 -7.05 -1.82 -4.76
C GLN A 247 -7.14 -0.75 -3.66
N VAL A 248 -8.21 0.02 -3.68
CA VAL A 248 -8.51 1.06 -2.70
C VAL A 248 -9.31 0.43 -1.57
N MET A 249 -8.80 0.52 -0.35
CA MET A 249 -9.40 -0.01 0.87
C MET A 249 -9.94 1.12 1.77
N TYR A 250 -11.10 0.87 2.37
CA TYR A 250 -11.71 1.71 3.39
C TYR A 250 -12.56 0.87 4.34
N GLY A 251 -12.50 1.16 5.65
CA GLY A 251 -13.32 0.48 6.65
C GLY A 251 -13.18 -1.04 6.65
N GLY A 252 -11.97 -1.56 6.41
CA GLY A 252 -11.68 -2.99 6.33
C GLY A 252 -12.11 -3.69 5.03
N THR A 253 -12.68 -2.96 4.06
CA THR A 253 -13.17 -3.53 2.80
C THR A 253 -12.47 -2.93 1.59
N VAL A 254 -12.50 -3.66 0.48
CA VAL A 254 -12.20 -3.10 -0.85
C VAL A 254 -13.38 -2.24 -1.29
N VAL A 255 -13.11 -0.98 -1.59
CA VAL A 255 -14.13 -0.03 -2.06
C VAL A 255 -14.01 0.33 -3.53
N GLU A 256 -12.83 0.17 -4.12
CA GLU A 256 -12.63 0.31 -5.56
C GLU A 256 -11.40 -0.51 -5.98
N GLN A 257 -11.43 -1.14 -7.15
CA GLN A 257 -10.28 -1.86 -7.69
C GLN A 257 -10.32 -1.93 -9.21
N GLY A 258 -9.15 -1.92 -9.86
CA GLY A 258 -9.04 -2.01 -11.31
C GLY A 258 -7.60 -1.81 -11.80
N GLY A 259 -7.43 -1.63 -13.10
CA GLY A 259 -6.18 -1.09 -13.65
C GLY A 259 -5.89 0.28 -13.06
N VAL A 260 -4.60 0.61 -12.91
CA VAL A 260 -4.19 1.90 -12.30
C VAL A 260 -4.81 3.09 -13.03
N ASP A 261 -4.77 3.10 -14.38
CA ASP A 261 -5.31 4.21 -15.18
C ASP A 261 -6.82 4.36 -15.00
N GLU A 262 -7.56 3.24 -14.99
CA GLU A 262 -9.02 3.25 -14.83
C GLU A 262 -9.44 3.84 -13.48
N VAL A 263 -8.78 3.45 -12.39
CA VAL A 263 -9.09 3.96 -11.05
C VAL A 263 -8.65 5.41 -10.90
N PHE A 264 -7.56 5.84 -11.56
CA PHE A 264 -7.02 7.19 -11.45
C PHE A 264 -7.71 8.21 -12.35
N GLU A 265 -8.24 7.80 -13.49
CA GLU A 265 -8.89 8.69 -14.46
C GLU A 265 -10.41 8.65 -14.38
N ALA A 266 -10.98 7.49 -14.04
CA ALA A 266 -12.42 7.25 -14.09
C ALA A 266 -12.95 6.70 -12.77
N GLN A 267 -12.75 7.41 -11.66
CA GLN A 267 -13.17 6.95 -10.33
C GLN A 267 -14.66 6.61 -10.28
N ARG A 268 -15.01 5.53 -9.55
CA ARG A 268 -16.38 5.06 -9.33
C ARG A 268 -16.75 4.91 -7.86
N MET A 269 -15.84 5.26 -6.95
CA MET A 269 -16.12 5.41 -5.53
C MET A 269 -15.86 6.85 -5.04
N PRO A 270 -16.84 7.52 -4.39
CA PRO A 270 -16.64 8.86 -3.85
C PRO A 270 -15.45 9.00 -2.90
N TYR A 271 -15.13 7.95 -2.13
CA TYR A 271 -13.94 7.95 -1.28
C TYR A 271 -12.65 8.05 -2.11
N THR A 272 -12.52 7.29 -3.20
CA THR A 272 -11.36 7.37 -4.11
C THR A 272 -11.22 8.75 -4.74
N VAL A 273 -12.34 9.36 -5.14
CA VAL A 273 -12.37 10.76 -5.62
C VAL A 273 -11.80 11.71 -4.59
N GLY A 274 -12.27 11.60 -3.33
CA GLY A 274 -11.78 12.45 -2.24
C GLY A 274 -10.31 12.20 -1.92
N LEU A 275 -9.86 10.94 -2.00
CA LEU A 275 -8.49 10.53 -1.69
C LEU A 275 -7.51 11.08 -2.74
N LEU A 276 -7.82 10.92 -4.03
CA LEU A 276 -7.05 11.51 -5.13
C LEU A 276 -7.10 13.04 -5.11
N GLY A 277 -8.26 13.63 -4.80
CA GLY A 277 -8.43 15.08 -4.67
C GLY A 277 -7.65 15.69 -3.49
N SER A 278 -7.24 14.87 -2.52
CA SER A 278 -6.41 15.29 -1.39
C SER A 278 -4.91 15.29 -1.71
N ILE A 279 -4.48 14.74 -2.85
CA ILE A 279 -3.07 14.71 -3.26
C ILE A 279 -2.63 16.13 -3.66
N PRO A 280 -1.49 16.62 -3.15
CA PRO A 280 -0.94 17.91 -3.57
C PRO A 280 -0.73 17.97 -5.08
N ASN A 281 -1.41 18.92 -5.73
CA ASN A 281 -1.29 19.15 -7.15
C ASN A 281 -0.38 20.38 -7.39
N PRO A 282 0.79 20.24 -8.06
CA PRO A 282 1.70 21.35 -8.32
C PRO A 282 1.08 22.49 -9.13
N GLN A 283 0.09 22.22 -9.98
CA GLN A 283 -0.66 23.22 -10.73
C GLN A 283 -1.65 24.02 -9.85
N LEU A 284 -1.91 23.55 -8.62
CA LEU A 284 -2.76 24.21 -7.63
C LEU A 284 -1.95 24.83 -6.47
N LEU A 285 -0.64 25.02 -6.64
CA LEU A 285 0.22 25.69 -5.65
C LEU A 285 -0.39 27.04 -5.22
N GLY A 286 -0.52 27.23 -3.91
CA GLY A 286 -1.14 28.41 -3.30
C GLY A 286 -2.64 28.29 -2.98
N LYS A 287 -3.32 27.23 -3.43
CA LYS A 287 -4.70 26.92 -3.00
C LYS A 287 -4.69 25.98 -1.79
N ARG A 288 -5.73 26.06 -0.95
CA ARG A 288 -5.91 25.10 0.16
C ARG A 288 -6.14 23.70 -0.40
N LEU A 289 -5.53 22.70 0.25
CA LEU A 289 -5.82 21.31 -0.01
C LEU A 289 -7.30 21.02 0.31
N THR A 290 -7.89 20.06 -0.39
CA THR A 290 -9.29 19.68 -0.24
C THR A 290 -9.38 18.37 0.56
N PRO A 291 -9.50 18.41 1.90
CA PRO A 291 -9.54 17.20 2.70
C PRO A 291 -10.91 16.53 2.64
N ILE A 292 -10.93 15.21 2.79
CA ILE A 292 -12.17 14.48 3.09
C ILE A 292 -12.58 14.82 4.54
N LYS A 293 -13.71 15.51 4.70
CA LYS A 293 -14.23 15.91 6.03
C LYS A 293 -14.56 14.69 6.91
N GLY A 294 -14.52 14.91 8.23
CA GLY A 294 -14.84 13.90 9.24
C GLY A 294 -13.68 12.94 9.54
N ALA A 295 -13.92 12.04 10.50
CA ALA A 295 -12.96 11.00 10.89
C ALA A 295 -13.34 9.65 10.29
N PRO A 296 -12.39 8.75 9.98
CA PRO A 296 -12.68 7.37 9.62
C PRO A 296 -13.57 6.68 10.67
N PRO A 297 -14.46 5.74 10.26
CA PRO A 297 -15.29 5.02 11.20
C PRO A 297 -14.44 4.13 12.11
N SER A 298 -14.91 3.91 13.34
CA SER A 298 -14.35 2.87 14.19
C SER A 298 -14.67 1.51 13.57
N LEU A 299 -13.65 0.66 13.41
CA LEU A 299 -13.81 -0.72 12.93
C LEU A 299 -14.50 -1.64 13.96
N MET A 300 -14.68 -1.16 15.19
CA MET A 300 -15.46 -1.83 16.24
C MET A 300 -16.95 -1.49 16.13
N ASN A 301 -17.27 -0.27 15.69
CA ASN A 301 -18.63 0.27 15.62
C ASN A 301 -18.88 0.84 14.22
N LEU A 302 -18.92 -0.05 13.23
CA LEU A 302 -19.16 0.32 11.84
C LEU A 302 -20.61 0.79 11.64
N PRO A 303 -20.85 1.72 10.69
CA PRO A 303 -22.20 2.02 10.23
C PRO A 303 -22.92 0.76 9.74
N LYS A 304 -24.24 0.71 9.88
CA LYS A 304 -25.07 -0.42 9.43
C LYS A 304 -24.97 -0.67 7.92
N GLY A 305 -24.94 0.41 7.13
CA GLY A 305 -24.82 0.36 5.67
C GLY A 305 -23.39 0.58 5.18
N CYS A 306 -23.25 1.31 4.08
CA CYS A 306 -21.96 1.71 3.53
C CYS A 306 -21.06 2.36 4.59
N SER A 307 -19.87 1.80 4.79
CA SER A 307 -18.88 2.30 5.75
C SER A 307 -18.48 3.77 5.52
N PHE A 308 -18.51 4.26 4.27
CA PHE A 308 -18.18 5.64 3.91
C PHE A 308 -19.38 6.61 3.98
N SER A 309 -20.61 6.10 4.21
CA SER A 309 -21.83 6.94 4.23
C SER A 309 -21.77 8.18 5.14
N PRO A 310 -21.09 8.19 6.31
CA PRO A 310 -21.03 9.40 7.16
C PRO A 310 -20.20 10.54 6.57
N ARG A 311 -19.31 10.24 5.61
CA ARG A 311 -18.38 11.21 4.98
C ARG A 311 -18.67 11.42 3.49
N CYS A 312 -19.62 10.67 2.94
CA CYS A 312 -19.91 10.66 1.50
C CYS A 312 -20.78 11.87 1.10
N PRO A 313 -20.35 12.71 0.13
CA PRO A 313 -21.16 13.81 -0.38
C PRO A 313 -22.33 13.34 -1.26
N LEU A 314 -22.34 12.07 -1.69
CA LEU A 314 -23.39 11.46 -2.51
C LEU A 314 -24.26 10.47 -1.71
N VAL A 315 -24.30 10.60 -0.39
CA VAL A 315 -25.07 9.69 0.48
C VAL A 315 -26.57 9.75 0.17
N ILE A 316 -27.20 8.57 0.12
CA ILE A 316 -28.66 8.37 0.05
C ILE A 316 -29.10 7.44 1.19
N ASP A 317 -30.40 7.29 1.43
CA ASP A 317 -30.92 6.47 2.53
C ASP A 317 -30.48 5.01 2.42
N GLU A 318 -30.46 4.44 1.21
CA GLU A 318 -29.98 3.07 0.95
C GLU A 318 -28.54 2.85 1.43
N CYS A 319 -27.67 3.87 1.32
CA CYS A 319 -26.29 3.82 1.81
C CYS A 319 -26.21 3.69 3.34
N ARG A 320 -27.24 4.10 4.09
CA ARG A 320 -27.30 4.00 5.56
C ARG A 320 -27.86 2.66 6.02
N GLU A 321 -28.61 1.98 5.14
CA GLU A 321 -29.34 0.77 5.47
C GLU A 321 -28.65 -0.52 5.03
N SER A 322 -27.91 -0.48 3.91
CA SER A 322 -27.26 -1.65 3.32
C SER A 322 -25.82 -1.36 2.90
N GLU A 323 -24.90 -2.30 3.15
CA GLU A 323 -23.53 -2.24 2.63
C GLU A 323 -23.55 -2.61 1.13
N PRO A 324 -23.01 -1.75 0.24
CA PRO A 324 -22.94 -2.06 -1.18
C PRO A 324 -22.07 -3.30 -1.45
N LEU A 325 -22.41 -4.05 -2.49
CA LEU A 325 -21.57 -5.10 -3.04
C LEU A 325 -20.45 -4.49 -3.88
N LEU A 326 -19.32 -5.18 -3.99
CA LEU A 326 -18.27 -4.84 -4.94
C LEU A 326 -18.68 -5.34 -6.32
N LEU A 327 -19.18 -4.44 -7.17
CA LEU A 327 -19.70 -4.78 -8.49
C LEU A 327 -18.84 -4.15 -9.59
N GLU A 328 -18.83 -4.78 -10.76
CA GLU A 328 -18.19 -4.23 -11.95
C GLU A 328 -18.90 -2.93 -12.37
N THR A 329 -18.13 -1.96 -12.83
CA THR A 329 -18.61 -0.63 -13.21
C THR A 329 -19.00 -0.62 -14.69
N ASP A 330 -19.18 0.57 -15.27
CA ASP A 330 -19.29 0.76 -16.72
C ASP A 330 -18.00 0.44 -17.49
N ARG A 331 -16.91 0.10 -16.80
CA ARG A 331 -15.61 -0.22 -17.38
C ARG A 331 -15.18 -1.63 -17.04
N HIS A 332 -14.71 -2.36 -18.05
CA HIS A 332 -14.34 -3.77 -17.89
C HIS A 332 -13.17 -3.93 -16.92
N GLY A 333 -13.31 -4.83 -15.95
CA GLY A 333 -12.28 -5.11 -14.95
C GLY A 333 -12.12 -4.02 -13.89
N HIS A 334 -13.00 -3.02 -13.86
CA HIS A 334 -13.06 -1.99 -12.84
C HIS A 334 -14.28 -2.23 -11.94
N PHE A 335 -14.06 -2.26 -10.63
CA PHE A 335 -15.09 -2.60 -9.65
C PHE A 335 -15.18 -1.52 -8.59
N ALA A 336 -16.40 -1.22 -8.14
CA ALA A 336 -16.64 -0.27 -7.07
C ALA A 336 -17.71 -0.77 -6.09
N ARG A 337 -17.51 -0.48 -4.81
CA ARG A 337 -18.45 -0.78 -3.72
C ARG A 337 -19.31 0.44 -3.43
N CYS A 338 -20.18 0.80 -4.36
CA CYS A 338 -20.99 2.02 -4.25
C CYS A 338 -22.36 1.88 -4.93
N HIS A 339 -23.44 2.20 -4.20
CA HIS A 339 -24.80 2.31 -4.75
C HIS A 339 -24.94 3.42 -5.80
N ARG A 340 -24.00 4.37 -5.82
CA ARG A 340 -24.00 5.55 -6.70
C ARG A 340 -22.87 5.53 -7.74
N SER A 341 -22.24 4.38 -7.99
CA SER A 341 -21.16 4.26 -8.98
C SER A 341 -21.57 4.77 -10.37
N ALA A 342 -22.73 4.33 -10.87
CA ALA A 342 -23.28 4.77 -12.15
C ALA A 342 -23.61 6.27 -12.19
N HIS A 343 -24.11 6.83 -11.09
CA HIS A 343 -24.34 8.28 -11.01
C HIS A 343 -23.03 9.06 -11.01
N LEU A 344 -22.02 8.60 -10.26
CA LEU A 344 -20.70 9.23 -10.23
C LEU A 344 -20.06 9.26 -11.62
N ALA A 345 -20.27 8.23 -12.45
CA ALA A 345 -19.82 8.17 -13.84
C ALA A 345 -20.38 9.31 -14.73
N THR A 346 -21.53 9.89 -14.37
CA THR A 346 -22.17 10.99 -15.13
C THR A 346 -21.67 12.38 -14.74
N ILE A 347 -20.86 12.49 -13.68
CA ILE A 347 -20.36 13.76 -13.18
C ILE A 347 -19.06 14.10 -13.92
N GLU A 348 -19.03 15.21 -14.67
CA GLU A 348 -17.85 15.61 -15.44
C GLU A 348 -16.64 15.97 -14.55
N HIS A 349 -16.88 16.52 -13.36
CA HIS A 349 -15.84 17.01 -12.45
C HIS A 349 -16.08 16.49 -11.01
N PRO A 350 -15.91 15.17 -10.79
CA PRO A 350 -16.22 14.54 -9.50
C PRO A 350 -15.39 15.11 -8.34
N GLN A 351 -14.18 15.62 -8.59
CA GLN A 351 -13.33 16.29 -7.60
C GLN A 351 -14.02 17.49 -6.92
N ARG A 352 -14.99 18.14 -7.58
CA ARG A 352 -15.77 19.24 -6.99
C ARG A 352 -16.70 18.79 -5.87
N LEU A 353 -17.00 17.49 -5.76
CA LEU A 353 -17.83 16.94 -4.68
C LEU A 353 -17.23 17.18 -3.29
N PHE A 354 -15.91 17.32 -3.20
CA PHE A 354 -15.20 17.58 -1.95
C PHE A 354 -14.72 19.02 -1.83
N ALA A 355 -14.74 19.79 -2.92
CA ALA A 355 -14.33 21.19 -2.91
C ALA A 355 -15.21 21.97 -1.93
N THR A 356 -14.59 22.60 -0.93
CA THR A 356 -15.29 23.54 -0.06
C THR A 356 -15.50 24.84 -0.82
N GLU A 357 -16.76 25.23 -1.04
CA GLU A 357 -17.08 26.62 -1.37
C GLU A 357 -16.48 27.53 -0.29
N GLU A 358 -15.80 28.59 -0.74
CA GLU A 358 -15.07 29.52 0.09
C GLU A 358 -15.99 30.18 1.13
N ILE A 359 -15.66 30.06 2.41
CA ILE A 359 -15.95 31.13 3.38
C ILE A 359 -14.63 31.86 3.59
N GLY A 360 -14.53 33.05 2.99
CA GLY A 360 -13.44 34.00 3.24
C GLY A 360 -12.24 33.84 2.31
N VAL A 361 -12.38 34.25 1.06
CA VAL A 361 -11.26 34.85 0.32
C VAL A 361 -10.88 36.12 1.07
N VAL A 362 -9.86 36.06 1.91
CA VAL A 362 -9.11 37.28 2.24
C VAL A 362 -8.25 37.55 1.02
N GLU A 363 -8.71 38.45 0.16
CA GLU A 363 -7.88 39.02 -0.88
C GLU A 363 -6.63 39.60 -0.21
N ASN A 364 -5.47 39.15 -0.68
CA ASN A 364 -4.16 39.73 -0.44
C ASN A 364 -3.56 39.52 0.97
N PRO A 365 -2.54 38.65 1.13
CA PRO A 365 -1.75 38.53 2.37
C PRO A 365 -1.01 39.83 2.77
N ALA A 366 -0.85 40.78 1.84
CA ALA A 366 -0.27 42.09 2.11
C ALA A 366 -1.25 43.11 2.74
N SER A 367 -2.51 42.74 2.96
CA SER A 367 -3.50 43.60 3.64
C SER A 367 -3.45 43.50 5.16
N LEU A 368 -2.78 42.48 5.72
CA LEU A 368 -2.65 42.28 7.17
C LEU A 368 -1.60 43.17 7.86
N THR A 369 -0.81 43.93 7.10
CA THR A 369 0.22 44.85 7.65
C THR A 369 -0.22 46.31 7.74
N MET A 370 -1.49 46.64 7.47
CA MET A 370 -1.98 48.03 7.61
C MET A 370 -3.18 48.21 8.56
N ALA A 371 -3.48 47.21 9.40
CA ALA A 371 -4.66 47.25 10.27
C ALA A 371 -4.40 46.84 11.74
N ASN A 372 -3.23 47.14 12.32
CA ASN A 372 -3.10 47.32 13.78
C ASN A 372 -1.70 47.87 14.17
N PRO A 373 -1.56 49.07 14.76
CA PRO A 373 -0.25 49.59 15.21
C PRO A 373 0.32 48.91 16.48
N ASP A 374 -0.43 48.04 17.17
CA ASP A 374 -0.06 47.59 18.53
C ASP A 374 0.10 46.06 18.70
N ILE A 375 0.39 45.31 17.64
CA ILE A 375 0.73 43.87 17.77
C ILE A 375 2.27 43.75 17.87
N PRO A 376 2.84 43.24 18.99
CA PRO A 376 4.27 43.00 19.07
C PRO A 376 4.63 41.86 18.12
N VAL A 377 5.50 42.16 17.15
CA VAL A 377 6.11 41.15 16.27
C VAL A 377 7.11 40.38 17.12
N ALA A 378 6.93 39.06 17.25
CA ALA A 378 7.95 38.19 17.81
C ALA A 378 9.18 38.21 16.88
N GLU A 379 10.33 38.56 17.44
CA GLU A 379 11.59 38.78 16.71
C GLU A 379 12.02 37.55 15.91
N ASP A 380 12.61 37.85 14.75
CA ASP A 380 13.17 36.93 13.78
C ASP A 380 14.35 36.13 14.39
N LEU A 381 14.41 34.83 14.10
CA LEU A 381 15.40 33.87 14.64
C LEU A 381 16.86 34.16 14.23
N GLY A 382 17.09 35.21 13.42
CA GLY A 382 18.43 35.69 13.07
C GLY A 382 19.08 36.65 14.07
N VAL A 383 18.38 37.11 15.12
CA VAL A 383 18.94 38.03 16.14
C VAL A 383 19.46 37.29 17.39
N VAL A 384 19.13 36.02 17.54
CA VAL A 384 19.51 35.20 18.72
C VAL A 384 20.98 34.74 18.66
N GLU A 385 21.57 34.60 17.47
CA GLU A 385 22.99 34.20 17.32
C GLU A 385 23.99 35.33 17.58
N ALA A 386 23.55 36.60 17.55
CA ALA A 386 24.43 37.75 17.85
C ALA A 386 24.55 38.08 19.35
N ARG A 387 23.72 37.49 20.22
CA ARG A 387 23.72 37.75 21.68
C ARG A 387 24.46 36.69 22.51
N LEU A 388 24.97 35.61 21.90
CA LEU A 388 25.70 34.56 22.61
C LEU A 388 27.24 34.68 22.53
N HIS A 389 27.77 35.68 21.82
CA HIS A 389 29.22 35.85 21.65
C HIS A 389 29.87 37.07 22.34
N GLU A 390 29.12 37.90 23.05
CA GLU A 390 29.68 39.05 23.77
C GLU A 390 29.07 39.16 25.18
N GLY A 391 29.67 38.50 26.18
CA GLY A 391 29.18 38.65 27.56
C GLY A 391 29.75 37.77 28.67
N GLU A 392 31.02 37.34 28.66
CA GLU A 392 31.73 36.94 29.89
C GLU A 392 32.76 38.02 30.29
N ASN A 393 32.34 38.86 31.27
CA ASN A 393 33.08 39.52 32.38
C ASN A 393 34.27 40.49 32.11
N PRO A 394 34.46 41.56 32.94
CA PRO A 394 34.60 41.43 34.40
C PRO A 394 34.13 42.58 35.35
N SER A 395 33.88 42.18 36.60
CA SER A 395 34.19 42.81 37.92
C SER A 395 33.81 44.26 38.26
N SER A 396 32.97 44.41 39.30
CA SER A 396 33.24 45.22 40.50
C SER A 396 32.43 44.70 41.69
#